data_AF-A0A1Q6DU23-F1
#
_entry.id   AF-A0A1Q6DU23-F1
#
_cell.length_a   1.000
_cell.length_b   1.000
_cell.length_c   1.000
_cell.angle_alpha   90.00
_cell.angle_beta   90.00
_cell.angle_gamma   90.00
#
_symmetry.space_group_name_H-M   'P 1'
#
loop_
_entity.id
_entity.type
_entity.pdbx_description
1 polymer ?
#
loop_
_entity_poly.entity_id
_entity_poly.type
_entity_poly.pdbx_seq_one_letter_code
_entity_poly.pdbx_strand_id
1 'polypeptide(L)'
;MSECKNIDSCGFFEKYKEENELGLNGFINQYCKGDKMDECVRRELAKELGGTEKIPDNMLPNGYPISGTDKSDWSEEVIKLARNIS
;
A
#
# COMPACT_ATOMS: atom_id res chain seq x y z
N MET A 1 13.53 -6.89 13.50
CA MET A 1 12.43 -6.22 12.79
C MET A 1 11.92 -7.19 11.76
N SER A 2 10.62 -7.46 11.75
CA SER A 2 10.00 -8.29 10.72
C SER A 2 9.85 -7.46 9.45
N GLU A 3 10.12 -8.06 8.29
CA GLU A 3 9.90 -7.42 6.99
C GLU A 3 8.65 -8.00 6.34
N CYS A 4 7.92 -7.16 5.59
CA CYS A 4 6.74 -7.59 4.85
C CYS A 4 7.11 -8.68 3.83
N LYS A 5 6.35 -9.78 3.78
CA LYS A 5 6.59 -10.88 2.84
C LYS A 5 6.43 -10.48 1.36
N ASN A 6 5.68 -9.41 1.10
CA ASN A 6 5.41 -8.90 -0.23
C ASN A 6 6.32 -7.71 -0.58
N ILE A 7 7.40 -7.46 0.18
CA ILE A 7 8.21 -6.25 0.03
C ILE A 7 8.82 -6.12 -1.36
N ASP A 8 9.29 -7.23 -1.93
CA ASP A 8 9.94 -7.27 -3.25
C ASP A 8 8.95 -7.16 -4.41
N SER A 9 7.66 -7.41 -4.17
CA SER A 9 6.60 -7.35 -5.20
C SER A 9 5.61 -6.21 -4.97
N CYS A 10 5.83 -5.35 -3.98
CA CYS A 10 4.93 -4.26 -3.63
C CYS A 10 5.30 -3.00 -4.43
N GLY A 11 4.47 -2.64 -5.42
CA GLY A 11 4.70 -1.47 -6.27
C GLY A 11 4.87 -0.15 -5.50
N PHE A 12 4.15 0.06 -4.39
CA PHE A 12 4.38 1.22 -3.50
C PHE A 12 5.78 1.21 -2.87
N PHE A 13 6.21 0.08 -2.32
CA PHE A 13 7.54 0.03 -1.72
C PHE A 13 8.61 0.20 -2.80
N GLU A 14 8.52 -0.52 -3.91
CA GLU A 14 9.50 -0.43 -4.99
C GLU A 14 9.63 1.01 -5.53
N LYS A 15 8.50 1.69 -5.73
CA LYS A 15 8.46 3.04 -6.29
C LYS A 15 8.92 4.13 -5.31
N TYR A 16 8.66 3.96 -4.01
CA TYR A 16 8.85 5.03 -3.02
C TYR A 16 9.90 4.71 -1.94
N LYS A 17 10.58 3.56 -1.98
CA LYS A 17 11.63 3.20 -0.99
C LYS A 17 12.85 4.13 -0.98
N GLU A 18 13.09 4.84 -2.08
CA GLU A 18 14.20 5.81 -2.21
C GLU A 18 13.73 7.27 -2.15
N GLU A 19 12.42 7.49 -2.01
CA GLU A 19 11.85 8.83 -1.95
C GLU A 19 12.18 9.50 -0.62
N ASN A 20 12.54 10.78 -0.67
CA ASN A 20 12.93 11.55 0.51
C ASN A 20 11.75 12.32 1.13
N GLU A 21 10.52 12.10 0.65
CA GLU A 21 9.35 12.63 1.31
C GLU A 21 9.15 11.97 2.69
N LEU A 22 9.28 12.78 3.75
CA LEU A 22 9.16 12.36 5.15
C LEU A 22 7.86 11.56 5.43
N GLY A 23 6.77 11.91 4.76
CA GLY A 23 5.49 11.20 4.88
C GLY A 23 5.57 9.75 4.39
N LEU A 24 6.11 9.51 3.20
CA LEU A 24 6.19 8.19 2.58
C LEU A 24 7.14 7.26 3.34
N ASN A 25 8.29 7.78 3.78
CA ASN A 25 9.22 7.04 4.63
C ASN A 25 8.59 6.65 5.97
N GLY A 26 7.75 7.53 6.55
CA GLY A 26 6.96 7.21 7.74
C GLY A 26 6.04 6.01 7.52
N PHE A 27 5.30 5.99 6.40
CA PHE A 27 4.42 4.86 6.04
C PHE A 27 5.21 3.56 5.83
N ILE A 28 6.34 3.61 5.13
CA ILE A 28 7.18 2.41 4.90
C ILE A 28 7.70 1.86 6.23
N ASN A 29 8.21 2.72 7.11
CA ASN A 29 8.74 2.28 8.40
C ASN A 29 7.65 1.70 9.31
N GLN A 30 6.44 2.27 9.30
CA GLN A 30 5.34 1.78 10.13
C GLN A 30 4.70 0.49 9.59
N TYR A 31 4.43 0.41 8.29
CA TYR A 31 3.62 -0.66 7.70
C TYR A 31 4.42 -1.72 6.95
N CYS A 32 5.66 -1.44 6.52
CA CYS A 32 6.49 -2.44 5.83
C CYS A 32 7.55 -3.07 6.74
N LYS A 33 8.02 -2.32 7.75
CA LYS A 33 9.12 -2.71 8.65
C LYS A 33 8.79 -2.59 10.15
N GLY A 34 7.55 -2.25 10.48
CA GLY A 34 7.13 -1.91 11.84
C GLY A 34 5.85 -2.61 12.27
N ASP A 35 5.33 -2.17 13.40
CA ASP A 35 4.25 -2.87 14.13
C ASP A 35 2.88 -2.78 13.45
N LYS A 36 2.69 -1.82 12.53
CA LYS A 36 1.44 -1.67 11.75
C LYS A 36 1.41 -2.52 10.50
N MET A 37 2.36 -3.43 10.32
CA MET A 37 2.39 -4.30 9.15
C MET A 37 1.11 -5.09 8.96
N ASP A 38 0.47 -5.49 10.07
CA ASP A 38 -0.79 -6.22 10.03
C ASP A 38 -2.02 -5.37 9.71
N GLU A 39 -1.87 -4.05 9.70
CA GLU A 39 -2.90 -3.07 9.34
C GLU A 39 -2.75 -2.56 7.89
N CYS A 40 -1.83 -3.14 7.11
CA CYS A 40 -1.56 -2.68 5.75
C CYS A 40 -2.70 -3.06 4.78
N VAL A 41 -3.52 -2.08 4.40
CA VAL A 41 -4.66 -2.25 3.47
C VAL A 41 -4.19 -2.82 2.13
N ARG A 42 -3.03 -2.39 1.62
CA ARG A 42 -2.45 -2.93 0.37
C ARG A 42 -2.24 -4.44 0.43
N ARG A 43 -1.82 -4.94 1.60
CA ARG A 43 -1.52 -6.37 1.81
C ARG A 43 -2.80 -7.19 1.86
N GLU A 44 -3.81 -6.70 2.57
CA GLU A 44 -5.11 -7.37 2.64
C GLU A 44 -5.80 -7.36 1.26
N LEU A 45 -5.75 -6.25 0.52
CA LEU A 45 -6.24 -6.20 -0.85
C LEU A 45 -5.50 -7.18 -1.78
N ALA A 46 -4.18 -7.27 -1.68
CA ALA A 46 -3.42 -8.22 -2.50
C ALA A 46 -3.81 -9.67 -2.21
N LYS A 47 -4.13 -9.99 -0.95
CA LYS A 47 -4.64 -11.32 -0.56
C LYS A 47 -6.03 -11.59 -1.15
N GLU A 48 -6.95 -10.63 -1.06
CA GLU A 48 -8.32 -10.76 -1.61
C GLU A 48 -8.34 -10.82 -3.14
N LEU A 49 -7.50 -10.03 -3.80
CA LEU A 49 -7.44 -9.92 -5.26
C LEU A 49 -6.49 -10.95 -5.91
N GLY A 50 -5.71 -11.66 -5.11
CA GLY A 50 -4.80 -12.71 -5.55
C GLY A 50 -3.46 -12.22 -6.11
N GLY A 51 -3.02 -11.01 -5.77
CA GLY A 51 -1.74 -10.47 -6.22
C GLY A 51 -1.53 -8.97 -5.93
N THR A 52 -0.27 -8.53 -5.88
CA THR A 52 0.12 -7.13 -5.65
C THR A 52 0.02 -6.28 -6.91
N GLU A 53 0.05 -6.89 -8.09
CA GLU A 53 -0.04 -6.24 -9.41
C GLU A 53 -1.38 -5.55 -9.66
N LYS A 54 -2.42 -5.94 -8.92
CA LYS A 54 -3.75 -5.32 -8.97
C LYS A 54 -3.88 -4.11 -8.06
N ILE A 55 -2.87 -3.82 -7.24
CA ILE A 55 -2.91 -2.74 -6.26
C ILE A 55 -2.27 -1.48 -6.85
N PRO A 56 -3.00 -0.36 -6.97
CA PRO A 56 -2.47 0.88 -7.52
C PRO A 56 -1.24 1.36 -6.75
N ASP A 57 -0.18 1.79 -7.46
CA ASP A 57 1.06 2.24 -6.81
C ASP A 57 0.85 3.47 -5.92
N ASN A 58 -0.08 4.34 -6.29
CA ASN A 58 -0.37 5.56 -5.53
C ASN A 58 -1.27 5.32 -4.30
N MET A 59 -1.61 4.06 -3.97
CA MET A 59 -2.32 3.74 -2.73
C MET A 59 -1.33 3.64 -1.56
N LEU A 60 -1.52 4.46 -0.52
CA LEU A 60 -0.79 4.35 0.74
C LEU A 60 -1.20 3.09 1.53
N PRO A 61 -0.37 2.62 2.48
CA PRO A 61 -0.70 1.48 3.33
C PRO A 61 -2.01 1.59 4.14
N ASN A 62 -2.53 2.81 4.34
CA ASN A 62 -3.80 3.07 5.00
C ASN A 62 -5.02 3.08 4.04
N GLY A 63 -4.83 2.74 2.76
CA GLY A 63 -5.92 2.65 1.77
C GLY A 63 -6.30 3.97 1.09
N TYR A 64 -5.63 5.07 1.40
CA TYR A 64 -5.85 6.38 0.77
C TYR A 64 -4.85 6.64 -0.37
N PRO A 65 -5.20 7.47 -1.37
CA PRO A 65 -4.22 7.88 -2.37
C PRO A 65 -3.13 8.77 -1.75
N ILE A 66 -1.94 8.75 -2.33
CA ILE A 66 -0.86 9.68 -2.02
C ILE A 66 -1.37 11.12 -2.24
N SER A 67 -0.95 12.04 -1.37
CA SER A 67 -1.31 13.46 -1.47
C SER A 67 -1.00 14.01 -2.88
N GLY A 68 -1.93 14.78 -3.46
CA GLY A 68 -1.80 15.29 -4.82
C GLY A 68 -2.16 14.28 -5.92
N THR A 69 -2.59 13.08 -5.57
CA THR A 69 -3.16 12.08 -6.49
C THR A 69 -4.59 11.73 -6.11
N ASP A 70 -5.27 10.93 -6.91
CA ASP A 70 -6.64 10.47 -6.65
C ASP A 70 -6.84 8.99 -7.04
N LYS A 71 -8.10 8.55 -7.07
CA LYS A 71 -8.50 7.16 -7.34
C LYS A 71 -8.90 6.92 -8.80
N SER A 72 -8.60 7.84 -9.72
CA SER A 72 -9.07 7.76 -11.12
C SER A 72 -8.60 6.50 -11.84
N ASP A 73 -7.38 6.03 -11.52
CA ASP A 73 -6.80 4.83 -12.11
C ASP A 73 -7.07 3.55 -11.29
N TRP A 74 -7.87 3.63 -10.22
CA TRP A 74 -8.18 2.48 -9.39
C TRP A 74 -9.35 1.71 -10.00
N SER A 75 -9.21 0.38 -10.10
CA SER A 75 -10.33 -0.44 -10.55
C SER A 75 -11.51 -0.32 -9.57
N GLU A 76 -12.74 -0.47 -10.08
CA GLU A 76 -13.93 -0.45 -9.22
C GLU A 76 -13.87 -1.49 -8.10
N GLU A 77 -13.28 -2.65 -8.40
CA GLU A 77 -13.10 -3.74 -7.44
C GLU A 77 -12.20 -3.31 -6.29
N VAL A 78 -11.05 -2.70 -6.60
CA VAL A 78 -10.12 -2.14 -5.59
C VAL A 78 -10.82 -1.07 -4.75
N ILE A 79 -11.58 -0.16 -5.38
CA ILE A 79 -12.30 0.90 -4.67
C ILE A 79 -13.33 0.30 -3.69
N LYS A 80 -14.09 -0.71 -4.12
CA LYS A 80 -15.11 -1.39 -3.31
C LYS A 80 -14.48 -2.12 -2.12
N LEU A 81 -13.43 -2.90 -2.35
CA LEU A 81 -12.76 -3.66 -1.29
C LEU A 81 -12.05 -2.73 -0.30
N ALA A 82 -11.36 -1.69 -0.78
CA ALA A 82 -10.63 -0.77 0.09
C ALA A 82 -11.54 -0.12 1.13
N ARG A 83 -12.78 0.23 0.75
CA ARG A 83 -13.79 0.80 1.67
C ARG A 83 -14.22 -0.14 2.81
N ASN A 84 -14.07 -1.45 2.62
CA ASN A 84 -14.47 -2.45 3.61
C ASN A 84 -13.29 -2.83 4.54
N ILE A 85 -12.05 -2.52 4.14
CA ILE A 85 -10.83 -2.85 4.87
C ILE A 85 -10.32 -1.64 5.66
N SER A 86 -10.51 -0.41 5.14
CA SER A 86 -10.04 0.85 5.73
C SER A 86 -10.89 1.36 6.87
#